data_AF-A0A8D0GGG9-F1
#
_entry.id   AF-A0A8D0GGG9-F1
#
_cell.length_a   1.000
_cell.length_b   1.000
_cell.length_c   1.000
_cell.angle_alpha   90.00
_cell.angle_beta   90.00
_cell.angle_gamma   90.00
#
_symmetry.space_group_name_H-M   'P 1'
#
loop_
_entity.id
_entity.type
_entity.pdbx_description
1 polymer ?
#
loop_
_entity_poly.entity_id
_entity_poly.type
_entity_poly.pdbx_seq_one_letter_code
_entity_poly.pdbx_strand_id
1 'polypeptide(L)'
;GKRGLGRTGGWEHIFLGFSKCGRYVLSYTSNSGDDDFSFYIYHLYWWEFNVHSKLKLVRQVRLFQDEEIYSDFYLTVCEWPSDSSKVIVFGFNTRSTNGLLMNLMMSDENHRDIYISTVAMPPLVPCPGCRDMALAHPGDPNAHCLRHGFMLHTKYQVVYPFPTFQPAFQLKKDQVVLLNTSYSLVACAVSVHTAADESSFFQILYDRRSQPQPPSGGAGGVADALRSPVEERMERDSFSCHSVAVLLAPEPHVSPAVAKAKEFVADIFRRAKEAKGAAGPAEEEPGASPSSLHDAGLDSPPEADLTLKDSLFPAPEMESQPAEPGYINYTKLRYVLEPGDLSEPEDEYEDDKISLPFVVTDLRGRNLKPLKERAVFQGQYLTVEQLTLDFEYVINEVIRNDASWSKQFCSFSDYDIVILEVGNEPGCVELQPWSPASAEEGEPGPKTYHTSLKVAWDLTTGIFVTVGIGDLTEVKGQTSGSVWSSYRKSCVDTVMKWLVPESSGRYVNRMTNEALHKGCSLKVLADNERYTWIVL
;
A
#
# COMPACT_ATOMS: atom_id res chain seq x y z
N GLY A 1 49.73 4.45 2.85
CA GLY A 1 49.54 2.99 2.74
C GLY A 1 48.06 2.69 2.58
N LYS A 2 47.60 2.53 1.33
CA LYS A 2 46.28 1.96 1.03
C LYS A 2 46.39 0.45 1.29
N ARG A 3 45.87 -0.02 2.41
CA ARG A 3 45.58 -1.44 2.60
C ARG A 3 44.11 -1.63 2.34
N GLY A 4 43.80 -2.42 1.32
CA GLY A 4 42.44 -2.86 1.04
C GLY A 4 41.84 -3.50 2.28
N LEU A 5 40.62 -3.11 2.60
CA LEU A 5 39.76 -3.93 3.45
C LEU A 5 39.47 -5.20 2.65
N GLY A 6 40.19 -6.27 2.98
CA GLY A 6 39.73 -7.60 2.65
C GLY A 6 38.38 -7.82 3.34
N ARG A 7 37.38 -8.23 2.56
CA ARG A 7 36.17 -8.87 3.05
C ARG A 7 36.59 -10.07 3.90
N THR A 8 36.57 -9.92 5.22
CA THR A 8 36.60 -11.04 6.17
C THR A 8 35.20 -11.19 6.73
N GLY A 9 34.55 -12.32 6.43
CA GLY A 9 33.14 -12.61 6.67
C GLY A 9 32.66 -12.45 8.11
N GLY A 10 32.13 -11.27 8.41
CA GLY A 10 31.23 -11.01 9.52
C GLY A 10 30.01 -10.26 8.98
N TRP A 11 28.81 -10.62 9.45
CA TRP A 11 27.56 -9.96 9.09
C TRP A 11 27.65 -8.46 9.41
N GLU A 12 27.79 -7.61 8.38
CA GLU A 12 27.82 -6.17 8.58
C GLU A 12 26.39 -5.70 8.84
N HIS A 13 26.07 -5.43 10.11
CA HIS A 13 24.77 -4.96 10.52
C HIS A 13 24.58 -3.49 10.16
N ILE A 14 23.51 -3.19 9.44
CA ILE A 14 23.08 -1.84 9.11
C ILE A 14 21.98 -1.45 10.09
N PHE A 15 22.33 -0.62 11.07
CA PHE A 15 21.37 -0.15 12.07
C PHE A 15 20.42 0.90 11.50
N LEU A 16 19.13 0.75 11.80
CA LEU A 16 18.02 1.50 11.22
C LEU A 16 17.48 2.59 12.15
N GLY A 17 17.26 2.26 13.42
CA GLY A 17 16.63 3.18 14.38
C GLY A 17 16.05 2.49 15.61
N PHE A 18 15.47 3.30 16.49
CA PHE A 18 14.74 2.85 17.67
C PHE A 18 13.29 2.51 17.31
N SER A 19 12.74 1.48 17.95
CA SER A 19 11.29 1.27 18.00
C SER A 19 10.61 2.43 18.71
N LYS A 20 9.30 2.66 18.48
CA LYS A 20 8.55 3.74 19.18
C LYS A 20 8.59 3.57 20.69
N CYS A 21 8.48 2.34 21.18
CA CYS A 21 8.63 2.02 22.60
C CYS A 21 10.08 2.09 23.09
N GLY A 22 11.05 2.37 22.20
CA GLY A 22 12.51 2.58 22.37
C GLY A 22 13.24 1.53 23.20
N ARG A 23 12.59 0.38 23.42
CA ARG A 23 13.18 -0.81 24.02
C ARG A 23 14.09 -1.52 23.03
N TYR A 24 13.80 -1.38 21.73
CA TYR A 24 14.53 -2.08 20.68
C TYR A 24 15.24 -1.09 19.76
N VAL A 25 16.44 -1.47 19.35
CA VAL A 25 17.11 -0.92 18.17
C VAL A 25 17.02 -1.98 17.08
N LEU A 26 16.64 -1.59 15.87
CA LEU A 26 16.53 -2.51 14.74
C LEU A 26 17.75 -2.38 13.83
N SER A 27 18.19 -3.51 13.27
CA SER A 27 19.18 -3.53 12.19
C SER A 27 18.82 -4.59 11.16
N TYR A 28 19.38 -4.47 9.96
CA TYR A 28 19.27 -5.52 8.94
C TYR A 28 20.65 -5.88 8.40
N THR A 29 20.72 -7.02 7.71
CA THR A 29 21.89 -7.43 6.92
C THR A 29 21.45 -7.69 5.49
N SER A 30 22.28 -7.31 4.51
CA SER A 30 22.18 -7.76 3.11
C SER A 30 23.34 -8.73 2.87
N ASN A 31 23.05 -10.01 2.67
CA ASN A 31 24.07 -11.01 2.39
C ASN A 31 23.92 -11.52 0.96
N SER A 32 24.93 -11.30 0.12
CA SER A 32 25.09 -12.01 -1.14
C SER A 32 25.93 -13.25 -0.87
N GLY A 33 25.54 -14.43 -1.37
CA GLY A 33 26.46 -15.57 -1.45
C GLY A 33 27.79 -15.22 -2.14
N ASP A 34 28.79 -16.09 -1.99
CA ASP A 34 30.12 -15.90 -2.60
C ASP A 34 30.16 -16.33 -4.09
N ASP A 35 29.07 -16.91 -4.63
CA ASP A 35 29.01 -17.42 -6.00
C ASP A 35 28.50 -16.35 -6.99
N ASP A 36 28.90 -16.45 -8.26
CA ASP A 36 28.50 -15.51 -9.33
C ASP A 36 26.97 -15.47 -9.60
N PHE A 37 26.21 -16.42 -9.07
CA PHE A 37 24.74 -16.52 -9.13
C PHE A 37 24.04 -16.18 -7.80
N SER A 38 24.71 -15.43 -6.93
CA SER A 38 24.23 -15.24 -5.58
C SER A 38 23.03 -14.30 -5.47
N PHE A 39 21.97 -14.82 -4.85
CA PHE A 39 20.82 -14.04 -4.42
C PHE A 39 21.12 -13.31 -3.10
N TYR A 40 20.50 -12.14 -2.94
CA TYR A 40 20.56 -11.39 -1.69
C TYR A 40 19.57 -11.97 -0.67
N ILE A 41 20.07 -12.25 0.53
CA ILE A 41 19.27 -12.69 1.67
C ILE A 41 19.24 -11.59 2.71
N TYR A 42 18.04 -11.14 3.04
CA TYR A 42 17.81 -10.09 4.03
C TYR A 42 17.37 -10.69 5.36
N HIS A 43 18.00 -10.25 6.44
CA HIS A 43 17.58 -10.57 7.79
C HIS A 43 17.30 -9.29 8.58
N LEU A 44 16.26 -9.31 9.40
CA LEU A 44 15.90 -8.23 10.32
C LEU A 44 16.16 -8.68 11.77
N TYR A 45 16.75 -7.78 12.55
CA TYR A 45 17.21 -8.05 13.91
C TYR A 45 16.61 -7.05 14.90
N TRP A 46 16.19 -7.57 16.06
CA TRP A 46 15.80 -6.76 17.22
C TRP A 46 16.84 -6.86 18.31
N TRP A 47 17.36 -5.71 18.72
CA TRP A 47 18.34 -5.60 19.78
C TRP A 47 17.72 -4.91 20.99
N GLU A 48 17.67 -5.58 22.14
CA GLU A 48 17.26 -4.94 23.39
C GLU A 48 18.30 -3.88 23.77
N PHE A 49 17.83 -2.65 23.89
CA PHE A 49 18.62 -1.50 24.27
C PHE A 49 18.49 -1.26 25.77
N ASN A 50 19.64 -1.13 26.43
CA ASN A 50 19.72 -0.79 27.84
C ASN A 50 20.88 0.19 28.09
N VAL A 51 20.72 1.40 27.56
CA VAL A 51 21.60 2.56 27.75
C VAL A 51 23.08 2.22 27.51
N HIS A 52 23.86 2.04 28.57
CA HIS A 52 25.30 1.77 28.49
C HIS A 52 25.66 0.28 28.41
N SER A 53 24.69 -0.60 28.62
CA SER A 53 24.90 -2.04 28.45
C SER A 53 25.00 -2.39 26.98
N LYS A 54 25.74 -3.46 26.67
CA LYS A 54 25.78 -3.99 25.30
C LYS A 54 24.37 -4.38 24.83
N LEU A 55 24.09 -4.09 23.56
CA LEU A 55 22.89 -4.56 22.87
C LEU A 55 22.79 -6.09 22.96
N LYS A 56 21.59 -6.59 23.29
CA LYS A 56 21.31 -8.03 23.35
C LYS A 56 20.39 -8.42 22.21
N LEU A 57 20.77 -9.41 21.42
CA LEU A 57 19.91 -9.91 20.36
C LEU A 57 18.68 -10.59 20.98
N VAL A 58 17.48 -10.16 20.56
CA VAL A 58 16.19 -10.70 21.03
C VAL A 58 15.52 -11.52 19.95
N ARG A 59 15.61 -11.09 18.69
CA ARG A 59 14.96 -11.75 17.56
C ARG A 59 15.76 -11.55 16.28
N GLN A 60 15.81 -12.59 15.47
CA GLN A 60 16.31 -12.60 14.11
C GLN A 60 15.26 -13.27 13.23
N VAL A 61 14.95 -12.67 12.08
CA VAL A 61 14.04 -13.24 11.08
C VAL A 61 14.60 -13.05 9.68
N ARG A 62 14.29 -13.96 8.76
CA ARG A 62 14.57 -13.81 7.33
C ARG A 62 13.40 -13.09 6.66
N LEU A 63 13.67 -12.01 5.93
CA LEU A 63 12.66 -11.27 5.18
C LEU A 63 12.49 -11.88 3.78
N PHE A 64 11.32 -11.64 3.18
CA PHE A 64 11.00 -12.05 1.80
C PHE A 64 11.29 -13.54 1.57
N GLN A 65 10.67 -14.38 2.39
CA GLN A 65 10.85 -15.83 2.31
C GLN A 65 10.51 -16.34 0.91
N ASP A 66 11.30 -17.28 0.41
CA ASP A 66 11.17 -17.92 -0.91
C ASP A 66 11.27 -16.99 -2.13
N GLU A 67 11.77 -15.76 -1.93
CA GLU A 67 12.07 -14.83 -3.03
C GLU A 67 13.55 -14.85 -3.42
N GLU A 68 13.78 -14.90 -4.74
CA GLU A 68 15.10 -14.75 -5.35
C GLU A 68 15.37 -13.28 -5.66
N ILE A 69 16.24 -12.66 -4.87
CA ILE A 69 16.53 -11.23 -4.97
C ILE A 69 17.87 -11.03 -5.66
N TYR A 70 17.87 -10.38 -6.83
CA TYR A 70 19.05 -10.22 -7.69
C TYR A 70 19.77 -8.88 -7.52
N SER A 71 19.22 -7.99 -6.69
CA SER A 71 19.67 -6.60 -6.54
C SER A 71 19.60 -6.14 -5.09
N ASP A 72 20.47 -5.23 -4.69
CA ASP A 72 20.35 -4.59 -3.38
C ASP A 72 19.06 -3.74 -3.28
N PHE A 73 18.32 -3.90 -2.18
CA PHE A 73 17.08 -3.19 -1.91
C PHE A 73 17.30 -1.90 -1.16
N TYR A 74 16.49 -0.90 -1.49
CA TYR A 74 16.17 0.19 -0.58
C TYR A 74 15.17 -0.35 0.44
N LEU A 75 15.67 -0.66 1.63
CA LEU A 75 14.87 -1.24 2.70
C LEU A 75 14.41 -0.16 3.67
N THR A 76 13.11 -0.13 3.96
CA THR A 76 12.51 0.76 4.96
C THR A 76 11.65 -0.07 5.92
N VAL A 77 11.88 0.08 7.23
CA VAL A 77 11.05 -0.54 8.27
C VAL A 77 10.13 0.50 8.88
N CYS A 78 8.85 0.18 9.02
CA CYS A 78 7.85 1.06 9.59
C CYS A 78 7.10 0.43 10.78
N GLU A 79 6.72 1.27 11.73
CA GLU A 79 5.76 0.94 12.81
C GLU A 79 4.48 1.75 12.59
N TRP A 80 3.33 1.12 12.86
CA TRP A 80 2.03 1.78 12.81
C TRP A 80 1.87 2.86 13.90
N PRO A 81 0.86 3.74 13.77
CA PRO A 81 0.53 4.78 14.75
C PRO A 81 0.37 4.26 16.17
N SER A 82 -0.49 3.27 16.41
CA SER A 82 -0.80 2.78 17.76
C SER A 82 -0.58 1.27 17.91
N ASP A 83 -0.58 0.53 16.80
CA ASP A 83 -0.29 -0.91 16.82
C ASP A 83 1.22 -1.19 16.92
N SER A 84 1.63 -1.73 18.07
CA SER A 84 3.01 -2.14 18.35
C SER A 84 3.22 -3.66 18.30
N SER A 85 2.21 -4.42 17.88
CA SER A 85 2.25 -5.89 17.81
C SER A 85 3.01 -6.41 16.58
N LYS A 86 3.22 -5.56 15.58
CA LYS A 86 3.86 -5.90 14.31
C LYS A 86 4.59 -4.69 13.71
N VAL A 87 5.56 -4.96 12.84
CA VAL A 87 6.21 -3.99 11.96
C VAL A 87 5.98 -4.39 10.51
N ILE A 88 6.14 -3.45 9.60
CA ILE A 88 6.11 -3.70 8.16
C ILE A 88 7.41 -3.24 7.51
N VAL A 89 7.91 -4.03 6.58
CA VAL A 89 9.17 -3.80 5.87
C VAL A 89 8.87 -3.68 4.39
N PHE A 90 9.30 -2.58 3.79
CA PHE A 90 9.27 -2.34 2.35
C PHE A 90 10.68 -2.53 1.80
N GLY A 91 10.83 -3.40 0.81
CA GLY A 91 12.01 -3.52 -0.02
C GLY A 91 11.64 -3.18 -1.45
N PHE A 92 12.35 -2.24 -2.07
CA PHE A 92 12.21 -2.01 -3.50
C PHE A 92 13.57 -1.82 -4.14
N ASN A 93 13.65 -2.21 -5.40
CA ASN A 93 14.84 -2.05 -6.22
C ASN A 93 14.74 -0.74 -7.04
N THR A 94 15.88 -0.17 -7.40
CA THR A 94 15.95 0.94 -8.36
C THR A 94 15.90 0.48 -9.82
N ARG A 95 16.12 -0.81 -10.13
CA ARG A 95 16.13 -1.37 -11.50
C ARG A 95 15.60 -2.81 -11.58
N SER A 96 14.43 -3.07 -12.15
CA SER A 96 13.90 -4.45 -12.26
C SER A 96 14.85 -5.38 -13.02
N THR A 97 15.01 -6.61 -12.53
CA THR A 97 15.83 -7.66 -13.16
C THR A 97 14.91 -8.65 -13.86
N ASN A 98 15.03 -8.78 -15.17
CA ASN A 98 14.27 -9.76 -15.92
C ASN A 98 14.89 -11.17 -15.74
N GLY A 99 14.05 -12.19 -15.53
CA GLY A 99 14.44 -13.55 -15.17
C GLY A 99 15.03 -14.42 -16.29
N LEU A 100 15.44 -13.84 -17.43
CA LEU A 100 15.94 -14.59 -18.57
C LEU A 100 17.24 -13.96 -19.13
N LEU A 101 18.32 -14.74 -18.99
CA LEU A 101 19.68 -14.52 -19.48
C LEU A 101 20.48 -13.34 -18.89
N MET A 102 21.29 -13.69 -17.89
CA MET A 102 22.61 -13.09 -17.66
C MET A 102 23.43 -13.14 -18.97
N ASN A 103 23.63 -11.97 -19.60
CA ASN A 103 24.86 -11.54 -20.28
C ASN A 103 24.73 -10.21 -21.06
N LEU A 104 23.59 -9.52 -20.98
CA LEU A 104 23.48 -8.13 -21.39
C LEU A 104 22.68 -7.38 -20.32
N MET A 105 23.26 -6.32 -19.75
CA MET A 105 22.65 -5.46 -18.73
C MET A 105 21.41 -4.71 -19.25
N MET A 106 20.32 -5.43 -19.54
CA MET A 106 19.02 -4.86 -19.86
C MET A 106 18.12 -5.12 -18.66
N SER A 107 18.19 -4.25 -17.66
CA SER A 107 17.11 -4.14 -16.68
C SER A 107 15.85 -3.75 -17.43
N ASP A 108 14.71 -4.35 -17.11
CA ASP A 108 13.45 -3.87 -17.63
C ASP A 108 13.18 -2.50 -16.96
N GLU A 109 13.54 -1.42 -17.64
CA GLU A 109 13.41 -0.06 -17.11
C GLU A 109 11.96 0.35 -16.86
N ASN A 110 10.99 -0.41 -17.40
CA ASN A 110 9.57 -0.08 -17.32
C ASN A 110 8.88 -0.69 -16.10
N HIS A 111 9.50 -1.66 -15.44
CA HIS A 111 8.93 -2.35 -14.28
C HIS A 111 9.78 -2.14 -13.03
N ARG A 112 9.15 -2.26 -11.86
CA ARG A 112 9.84 -2.31 -10.57
C ARG A 112 9.14 -3.27 -9.64
N ASP A 113 9.92 -4.18 -9.06
CA ASP A 113 9.42 -5.07 -8.02
C ASP A 113 9.36 -4.34 -6.66
N ILE A 114 8.24 -4.51 -5.97
CA ILE A 114 8.03 -4.08 -4.60
C ILE A 114 7.80 -5.32 -3.73
N TYR A 115 8.61 -5.46 -2.70
CA TYR A 115 8.56 -6.55 -1.74
C TYR A 115 8.11 -6.02 -0.38
N ILE A 116 7.18 -6.72 0.25
CA ILE A 116 6.62 -6.31 1.53
C ILE A 116 6.63 -7.50 2.49
N SER A 117 7.10 -7.25 3.71
CA SER A 117 7.04 -8.22 4.80
C SER A 117 6.44 -7.59 6.06
N THR A 118 5.33 -8.12 6.56
CA THR A 118 4.81 -7.81 7.89
C THR A 118 5.33 -8.84 8.87
N VAL A 119 5.92 -8.38 9.98
CA VAL A 119 6.58 -9.25 10.96
C VAL A 119 6.03 -8.98 12.36
N ALA A 120 5.67 -10.04 13.09
CA ALA A 120 5.28 -9.93 14.49
C ALA A 120 6.42 -9.39 15.37
N MET A 121 6.08 -8.50 16.29
CA MET A 121 7.02 -7.94 17.26
C MET A 121 7.30 -8.94 18.41
N PRO A 122 8.51 -8.91 19.00
CA PRO A 122 8.79 -9.65 20.23
C PRO A 122 7.81 -9.25 21.35
N PRO A 123 7.40 -10.19 22.21
CA PRO A 123 6.47 -9.89 23.29
C PRO A 123 7.09 -8.90 24.29
N LEU A 124 6.45 -7.74 24.48
CA LEU A 124 6.89 -6.71 25.44
C LEU A 124 6.75 -7.18 26.89
N VAL A 125 5.75 -8.03 27.15
CA VAL A 125 5.44 -8.62 28.45
C VAL A 125 5.42 -10.14 28.34
N PRO A 126 5.69 -10.89 29.42
CA PRO A 126 5.57 -12.34 29.41
C PRO A 126 4.19 -12.79 28.89
N CYS A 127 4.18 -13.51 27.77
CA CYS A 127 2.96 -13.97 27.12
C CYS A 127 2.65 -15.41 27.52
N PRO A 128 1.46 -15.72 28.08
CA PRO A 128 1.05 -17.09 28.39
C PRO A 128 1.11 -18.01 27.17
N GLY A 129 0.59 -17.57 26.02
CA GLY A 129 0.64 -18.36 24.79
C GLY A 129 2.07 -18.67 24.32
N CYS A 130 3.01 -17.73 24.44
CA CYS A 130 4.42 -18.02 24.14
C CYS A 130 5.03 -18.99 25.16
N ARG A 131 4.66 -18.89 26.43
CA ARG A 131 5.12 -19.82 27.48
C ARG A 131 4.61 -21.23 27.20
N ASP A 132 3.35 -21.37 26.81
CA ASP A 132 2.75 -22.66 26.48
C ASP A 132 3.43 -23.28 25.25
N MET A 133 3.73 -22.48 24.22
CA MET A 133 4.50 -22.93 23.05
C MET A 133 5.93 -23.35 23.41
N ALA A 134 6.61 -22.62 24.30
CA ALA A 134 7.94 -22.98 24.78
C ALA A 134 7.93 -24.28 25.62
N LEU A 135 6.84 -24.56 26.33
CA LEU A 135 6.65 -25.82 27.06
C LEU A 135 6.32 -26.99 26.12
N ALA A 136 5.54 -26.75 25.06
CA ALA A 136 5.18 -27.75 24.06
C ALA A 136 6.36 -28.11 23.13
N HIS A 137 7.29 -27.17 22.91
CA HIS A 137 8.50 -27.37 22.11
C HIS A 137 9.78 -27.04 22.91
N PRO A 138 10.15 -27.87 23.90
CA PRO A 138 11.34 -27.62 24.72
C PRO A 138 12.61 -27.55 23.87
N GLY A 139 13.40 -26.49 24.04
CA GLY A 139 14.67 -26.29 23.35
C GLY A 139 14.59 -25.52 22.02
N ASP A 140 13.39 -25.16 21.54
CA ASP A 140 13.23 -24.26 20.40
C ASP A 140 13.06 -22.80 20.91
N PRO A 141 14.09 -21.93 20.79
CA PRO A 141 14.00 -20.54 21.22
C PRO A 141 13.04 -19.70 20.36
N ASN A 142 12.65 -20.18 19.18
CA ASN A 142 11.73 -19.51 18.26
C ASN A 142 10.28 -20.00 18.40
N ALA A 143 9.98 -20.87 19.36
CA ALA A 143 8.63 -21.33 19.64
C ALA A 143 7.79 -20.20 20.28
N HIS A 144 6.99 -19.52 19.47
CA HIS A 144 6.11 -18.43 19.90
C HIS A 144 4.66 -18.72 19.53
N CYS A 145 3.72 -18.10 20.25
CA CYS A 145 2.32 -18.11 19.83
C CYS A 145 2.13 -17.29 18.56
N LEU A 146 1.01 -17.52 17.86
CA LEU A 146 0.71 -16.87 16.59
C LEU A 146 0.83 -15.34 16.65
N ARG A 147 0.27 -14.69 17.67
CA ARG A 147 0.37 -13.23 17.87
C ARG A 147 1.80 -12.67 17.86
N HIS A 148 2.77 -13.43 18.36
CA HIS A 148 4.16 -12.97 18.50
C HIS A 148 5.13 -13.67 17.55
N GLY A 149 4.61 -14.49 16.63
CA GLY A 149 5.42 -15.46 15.88
C GLY A 149 4.98 -15.69 14.44
N PHE A 150 4.29 -14.73 13.82
CA PHE A 150 3.89 -14.81 12.41
C PHE A 150 4.70 -13.83 11.53
N MET A 151 4.76 -14.16 10.25
CA MET A 151 5.27 -13.33 9.17
C MET A 151 4.34 -13.42 7.97
N LEU A 152 4.21 -12.34 7.22
CA LEU A 152 3.40 -12.26 6.01
C LEU A 152 4.21 -11.55 4.94
N HIS A 153 4.37 -12.20 3.79
CA HIS A 153 5.15 -11.73 2.66
C HIS A 153 4.26 -11.53 1.43
N THR A 154 4.52 -10.47 0.67
CA THR A 154 3.92 -10.27 -0.65
C THR A 154 4.90 -9.54 -1.56
N LYS A 155 4.70 -9.74 -2.86
CA LYS A 155 5.47 -9.12 -3.94
C LYS A 155 4.51 -8.71 -5.03
N TYR A 156 4.73 -7.53 -5.58
CA TYR A 156 4.02 -7.07 -6.78
C TYR A 156 4.91 -6.18 -7.63
N GLN A 157 4.54 -6.03 -8.89
CA GLN A 157 5.25 -5.19 -9.84
C GLN A 157 4.48 -3.90 -10.08
N VAL A 158 5.21 -2.80 -10.26
CA VAL A 158 4.66 -1.49 -10.62
C VAL A 158 5.28 -1.01 -11.93
N VAL A 159 4.53 -0.20 -12.68
CA VAL A 159 4.93 0.37 -13.96
C VAL A 159 5.10 1.88 -13.91
N TYR A 160 5.73 2.46 -14.94
CA TYR A 160 5.85 3.91 -15.09
C TYR A 160 4.48 4.57 -15.36
N PRO A 161 4.17 5.74 -14.77
CA PRO A 161 4.96 6.46 -13.77
C PRO A 161 4.95 5.73 -12.42
N PHE A 162 6.14 5.38 -11.91
CA PHE A 162 6.23 4.56 -10.69
C PHE A 162 5.53 5.25 -9.51
N PRO A 163 4.61 4.56 -8.81
CA PRO A 163 3.87 5.12 -7.68
C PRO A 163 4.77 5.75 -6.62
N THR A 164 4.28 6.82 -5.99
CA THR A 164 5.02 7.47 -4.91
C THR A 164 5.01 6.64 -3.63
N PHE A 165 6.15 6.51 -2.96
CA PHE A 165 6.23 5.89 -1.64
C PHE A 165 5.79 6.88 -0.55
N GLN A 166 4.68 6.61 0.12
CA GLN A 166 4.01 7.52 1.06
C GLN A 166 3.70 6.83 2.41
N PRO A 167 4.70 6.31 3.15
CA PRO A 167 4.47 5.46 4.32
C PRO A 167 3.63 6.12 5.43
N ALA A 168 3.73 7.45 5.58
CA ALA A 168 2.94 8.20 6.57
C ALA A 168 1.43 8.15 6.29
N PHE A 169 1.02 8.04 5.03
CA PHE A 169 -0.38 7.87 4.64
C PHE A 169 -0.75 6.39 4.48
N GLN A 170 0.12 5.61 3.84
CA GLN A 170 -0.11 4.18 3.58
C GLN A 170 -0.34 3.37 4.88
N LEU A 171 0.19 3.82 6.02
CA LEU A 171 0.08 3.14 7.32
C LEU A 171 -0.70 3.95 8.36
N LYS A 172 -1.42 5.00 7.96
CA LYS A 172 -2.10 5.92 8.90
C LYS A 172 -3.24 5.24 9.67
N LYS A 173 -3.86 4.20 9.10
CA LYS A 173 -4.84 3.34 9.78
C LYS A 173 -4.13 2.13 10.38
N ASP A 174 -4.24 1.95 11.70
CA ASP A 174 -3.64 0.81 12.40
C ASP A 174 -4.06 -0.53 11.77
N GLN A 175 -3.10 -1.47 11.69
CA GLN A 175 -3.27 -2.81 11.10
C GLN A 175 -3.50 -2.86 9.58
N VAL A 176 -3.65 -1.71 8.92
CA VAL A 176 -3.90 -1.61 7.48
C VAL A 176 -2.68 -1.02 6.77
N VAL A 177 -2.42 -1.51 5.56
CA VAL A 177 -1.50 -0.89 4.61
C VAL A 177 -2.21 -0.64 3.28
N LEU A 178 -2.05 0.56 2.71
CA LEU A 178 -2.52 0.89 1.37
C LEU A 178 -1.39 0.69 0.34
N LEU A 179 -1.62 -0.17 -0.64
CA LEU A 179 -0.64 -0.57 -1.65
C LEU A 179 -1.11 -0.12 -3.04
N ASN A 180 -0.37 0.82 -3.63
CA ASN A 180 -0.59 1.23 -5.01
C ASN A 180 0.19 0.28 -5.94
N THR A 181 -0.53 -0.48 -6.76
CA THR A 181 -0.01 -1.51 -7.68
C THR A 181 0.15 -0.99 -9.11
N SER A 182 0.12 0.34 -9.30
CA SER A 182 -0.07 1.05 -10.58
C SER A 182 -1.47 0.95 -11.18
N TYR A 183 -2.18 -0.18 -11.03
CA TYR A 183 -3.51 -0.40 -11.63
C TYR A 183 -4.66 -0.34 -10.62
N SER A 184 -4.35 -0.60 -9.34
CA SER A 184 -5.33 -0.57 -8.26
C SER A 184 -4.72 -0.05 -6.96
N LEU A 185 -5.59 0.36 -6.05
CA LEU A 185 -5.24 0.58 -4.65
C LEU A 185 -5.77 -0.58 -3.82
N VAL A 186 -4.87 -1.35 -3.22
CA VAL A 186 -5.22 -2.48 -2.37
C VAL A 186 -5.03 -2.09 -0.91
N ALA A 187 -6.11 -2.11 -0.14
CA ALA A 187 -6.06 -2.02 1.31
C ALA A 187 -5.90 -3.42 1.89
N CYS A 188 -4.76 -3.68 2.55
CA CYS A 188 -4.47 -4.97 3.17
C CYS A 188 -4.49 -4.83 4.69
N ALA A 189 -5.34 -5.59 5.38
CA ALA A 189 -5.41 -5.63 6.84
C ALA A 189 -4.93 -6.97 7.39
N VAL A 190 -4.16 -6.93 8.48
CA VAL A 190 -3.61 -8.14 9.12
C VAL A 190 -3.84 -8.10 10.63
N SER A 191 -4.56 -9.08 11.16
CA SER A 191 -4.95 -9.14 12.58
C SER A 191 -4.92 -10.55 13.15
N VAL A 192 -4.59 -10.69 14.44
CA VAL A 192 -4.60 -11.98 15.16
C VAL A 192 -5.71 -11.98 16.21
N HIS A 193 -6.60 -12.96 16.12
CA HIS A 193 -7.76 -13.12 16.99
C HIS A 193 -7.66 -14.38 17.83
N THR A 194 -8.45 -14.43 18.91
CA THR A 194 -8.63 -15.63 19.74
C THR A 194 -10.10 -16.04 19.74
N ALA A 195 -10.38 -17.34 19.82
CA ALA A 195 -11.77 -17.84 19.85
C ALA A 195 -12.63 -17.30 21.00
N ALA A 196 -12.01 -16.80 22.08
CA ALA A 196 -12.72 -16.14 23.18
C ALA A 196 -13.27 -14.75 22.81
N ASP A 197 -12.74 -14.14 21.74
CA ASP A 197 -13.13 -12.82 21.24
C ASP A 197 -14.26 -12.89 20.18
N GLU A 198 -14.88 -14.06 19.97
CA GLU A 198 -15.90 -14.29 18.92
C GLU A 198 -17.20 -13.49 19.09
N SER A 199 -17.45 -12.86 20.25
CA SER A 199 -18.57 -11.91 20.41
C SER A 199 -18.41 -10.64 19.57
N SER A 200 -17.24 -10.43 18.96
CA SER A 200 -16.91 -9.32 18.07
C SER A 200 -16.28 -9.86 16.81
N PHE A 201 -17.10 -10.07 15.78
CA PHE A 201 -16.65 -10.33 14.42
C PHE A 201 -15.91 -9.06 13.92
N PHE A 202 -14.62 -8.91 14.25
CA PHE A 202 -13.84 -7.73 13.88
C PHE A 202 -13.41 -7.84 12.41
N GLN A 203 -14.24 -7.32 11.54
CA GLN A 203 -13.88 -7.02 10.15
C GLN A 203 -13.26 -5.63 10.13
N ILE A 204 -12.02 -5.50 9.64
CA ILE A 204 -11.26 -4.22 9.70
C ILE A 204 -11.59 -3.33 8.51
N LEU A 205 -11.77 -3.93 7.34
CA LEU A 205 -12.04 -3.23 6.08
C LEU A 205 -13.54 -3.23 5.84
N TYR A 206 -14.04 -4.14 5.01
CA TYR A 206 -15.37 -4.08 4.41
C TYR A 206 -16.46 -4.73 5.29
N ASP A 207 -17.48 -4.01 5.77
CA ASP A 207 -18.63 -4.63 6.44
C ASP A 207 -19.85 -4.69 5.52
N ARG A 208 -20.17 -5.89 5.05
CA ARG A 208 -21.32 -6.18 4.18
C ARG A 208 -22.66 -5.73 4.78
N ARG A 209 -22.78 -5.61 6.10
CA ARG A 209 -24.01 -5.20 6.79
C ARG A 209 -24.24 -3.69 6.79
N SER A 210 -23.24 -2.91 6.39
CA SER A 210 -23.28 -1.44 6.46
C SER A 210 -23.85 -0.78 5.20
N GLN A 211 -24.32 -1.55 4.21
CA GLN A 211 -24.89 -1.02 2.97
C GLN A 211 -26.19 -0.23 3.23
N PRO A 212 -26.31 1.02 2.73
CA PRO A 212 -27.56 1.77 2.84
C PRO A 212 -28.67 1.08 2.03
N GLN A 213 -29.77 0.71 2.69
CA GLN A 213 -30.95 0.21 1.99
C GLN A 213 -31.50 1.31 1.07
N PRO A 214 -31.85 1.01 -0.20
CA PRO A 214 -32.57 1.96 -1.04
C PRO A 214 -33.92 2.31 -0.37
N PRO A 215 -34.42 3.56 -0.49
CA PRO A 215 -35.71 3.93 0.05
C PRO A 215 -36.78 3.06 -0.61
N SER A 216 -37.34 2.12 0.13
CA SER A 216 -38.42 1.27 -0.33
C SER A 216 -39.64 2.14 -0.63
N GLY A 217 -39.95 2.27 -1.91
CA GLY A 217 -41.19 2.87 -2.38
C GLY A 217 -42.37 2.00 -1.98
N GLY A 218 -42.96 2.29 -0.82
CA GLY A 218 -44.20 1.69 -0.35
C GLY A 218 -45.38 2.64 -0.56
N ALA A 219 -46.10 2.47 -1.67
CA ALA A 219 -47.41 3.05 -1.85
C ALA A 219 -48.46 2.28 -1.01
N GLY A 220 -49.31 3.02 -0.30
CA GLY A 220 -50.69 2.60 0.01
C GLY A 220 -50.95 2.02 1.40
N GLY A 221 -51.51 2.87 2.28
CA GLY A 221 -52.16 2.45 3.52
C GLY A 221 -52.93 3.60 4.14
N VAL A 222 -54.11 3.92 3.59
CA VAL A 222 -55.02 4.94 4.11
C VAL A 222 -55.74 4.39 5.34
N ALA A 223 -55.55 5.02 6.51
CA ALA A 223 -56.58 5.12 7.54
C ALA A 223 -56.30 6.31 8.46
N ASP A 224 -57.35 7.10 8.62
CA ASP A 224 -57.46 8.45 9.13
C ASP A 224 -57.63 8.48 10.67
N ALA A 225 -56.98 9.43 11.36
CA ALA A 225 -57.39 9.89 12.69
C ALA A 225 -56.81 11.30 12.98
N LEU A 226 -57.65 12.31 12.74
CA LEU A 226 -57.49 13.73 13.10
C LEU A 226 -57.09 13.99 14.57
N ARG A 227 -56.17 14.96 14.81
CA ARG A 227 -56.43 16.29 15.44
C ARG A 227 -55.15 17.09 15.79
N SER A 228 -54.90 18.14 14.99
CA SER A 228 -54.50 19.56 15.25
C SER A 228 -53.43 20.00 16.29
N PRO A 229 -52.82 21.21 16.12
CA PRO A 229 -51.41 21.51 16.40
C PRO A 229 -51.15 22.33 17.67
N VAL A 230 -49.89 22.37 18.12
CA VAL A 230 -49.36 23.43 19.00
C VAL A 230 -48.00 23.90 18.48
N GLU A 231 -47.89 25.22 18.39
CA GLU A 231 -46.79 26.03 17.87
C GLU A 231 -45.52 26.07 18.77
N GLU A 232 -44.42 26.43 18.10
CA GLU A 232 -43.27 27.22 18.57
C GLU A 232 -42.56 26.89 19.90
N ARG A 233 -41.27 26.56 19.80
CA ARG A 233 -40.23 27.51 20.25
C ARG A 233 -38.84 27.19 19.69
N MET A 234 -38.30 28.20 19.03
CA MET A 234 -36.92 28.35 18.58
C MET A 234 -36.10 28.91 19.75
N GLU A 235 -35.06 28.21 20.20
CA GLU A 235 -34.00 28.80 21.01
C GLU A 235 -32.65 28.57 20.35
N ARG A 236 -32.04 29.72 20.03
CA ARG A 236 -30.78 29.95 19.39
C ARG A 236 -29.84 30.38 20.51
N ASP A 237 -28.91 29.52 20.91
CA ASP A 237 -27.83 29.94 21.81
C ASP A 237 -26.51 30.06 21.06
N SER A 238 -26.11 31.32 20.96
CA SER A 238 -24.82 31.81 20.50
C SER A 238 -23.74 31.54 21.56
N PHE A 239 -22.55 31.11 21.14
CA PHE A 239 -21.35 31.30 21.95
C PHE A 239 -20.32 32.08 21.16
N SER A 240 -20.02 33.28 21.68
CA SER A 240 -19.13 34.27 21.10
C SER A 240 -17.66 33.96 21.38
N CYS A 241 -16.82 34.27 20.39
CA CYS A 241 -15.37 34.35 20.48
C CYS A 241 -14.89 35.27 21.62
N HIS A 242 -13.93 34.78 22.41
CA HIS A 242 -13.05 35.64 23.20
C HIS A 242 -11.65 35.65 22.60
N SER A 243 -11.26 36.83 22.12
CA SER A 243 -9.90 37.19 21.74
C SER A 243 -8.99 37.19 22.97
N VAL A 244 -7.81 36.59 22.86
CA VAL A 244 -6.71 36.78 23.82
C VAL A 244 -5.48 37.29 23.09
N ALA A 245 -4.89 38.32 23.69
CA ALA A 245 -3.85 39.18 23.14
C ALA A 245 -2.50 38.48 22.92
N VAL A 246 -1.80 39.01 21.93
CA VAL A 246 -0.45 38.66 21.48
C VAL A 246 0.58 38.97 22.58
N LEU A 247 1.38 37.97 22.96
CA LEU A 247 2.65 38.16 23.66
C LEU A 247 3.79 37.59 22.81
N LEU A 248 4.79 38.44 22.55
CA LEU A 248 6.00 38.16 21.78
C LEU A 248 7.01 37.35 22.62
N ALA A 249 7.46 36.20 22.09
CA ALA A 249 8.73 35.53 22.45
C ALA A 249 9.09 34.46 21.37
N PRO A 250 10.33 33.88 21.36
CA PRO A 250 11.42 34.15 20.43
C PRO A 250 11.58 33.11 19.29
N GLU A 251 12.47 33.42 18.33
CA GLU A 251 13.01 32.65 17.19
C GLU A 251 12.54 31.19 16.96
N PRO A 252 12.14 30.81 15.72
CA PRO A 252 11.49 29.53 15.45
C PRO A 252 12.49 28.37 15.39
N HIS A 253 12.52 27.57 16.44
CA HIS A 253 13.04 26.21 16.35
C HIS A 253 12.08 25.38 15.47
N VAL A 254 12.56 24.98 14.29
CA VAL A 254 11.83 24.15 13.33
C VAL A 254 11.37 22.86 14.02
N SER A 255 10.06 22.62 14.08
CA SER A 255 9.51 21.42 14.71
C SER A 255 10.01 20.15 13.98
N PRO A 256 10.18 19.02 14.69
CA PRO A 256 10.59 17.75 14.08
C PRO A 256 9.68 17.30 12.92
N ALA A 257 8.40 17.67 12.97
CA ALA A 257 7.44 17.44 11.89
C ALA A 257 7.77 18.25 10.63
N VAL A 258 8.15 19.53 10.79
CA VAL A 258 8.57 20.38 9.67
C VAL A 258 9.94 19.93 9.12
N ALA A 259 10.83 19.42 9.96
CA ALA A 259 12.10 18.84 9.51
C ALA A 259 11.88 17.58 8.65
N LYS A 260 10.99 16.68 9.06
CA LYS A 260 10.63 15.47 8.30
C LYS A 260 9.85 15.78 7.01
N ALA A 261 8.97 16.78 7.04
CA ALA A 261 8.27 17.25 5.85
C ALA A 261 9.23 17.88 4.82
N LYS A 262 10.27 18.60 5.30
CA LYS A 262 11.36 19.09 4.44
C LYS A 262 12.21 17.96 3.85
N GLU A 263 12.45 16.88 4.61
CA GLU A 263 13.15 15.70 4.13
C GLU A 263 12.35 14.93 3.05
N PHE A 264 11.03 14.81 3.24
CA PHE A 264 10.11 14.26 2.24
C PHE A 264 10.13 15.07 0.94
N VAL A 265 10.05 16.41 1.05
CA VAL A 265 10.16 17.33 -0.10
C VAL A 265 11.53 17.15 -0.79
N ALA A 266 12.61 17.03 -0.02
CA ALA A 266 13.94 16.81 -0.58
C ALA A 266 14.08 15.45 -1.30
N ASP A 267 13.40 14.39 -0.83
CA ASP A 267 13.38 13.08 -1.51
C ASP A 267 12.63 13.15 -2.84
N ILE A 268 11.48 13.83 -2.89
CA ILE A 268 10.72 14.03 -4.15
C ILE A 268 11.53 14.86 -5.15
N PHE A 269 12.14 15.98 -4.71
CA PHE A 269 12.97 16.80 -5.59
C PHE A 269 14.22 16.06 -6.08
N ARG A 270 14.83 15.21 -5.25
CA ARG A 270 15.97 14.39 -5.63
C ARG A 270 15.59 13.36 -6.71
N ARG A 271 14.49 12.63 -6.52
CA ARG A 271 13.98 11.68 -7.53
C ARG A 271 13.55 12.40 -8.83
N ALA A 272 12.97 13.59 -8.74
CA ALA A 272 12.63 14.40 -9.91
C ALA A 272 13.86 14.91 -10.67
N LYS A 273 14.99 15.11 -9.99
CA LYS A 273 16.26 15.51 -10.60
C LYS A 273 16.99 14.34 -11.25
N GLU A 274 16.92 13.16 -10.66
CA GLU A 274 17.43 11.91 -11.24
C GLU A 274 16.71 11.56 -12.54
N ALA A 275 15.40 11.83 -12.64
CA ALA A 275 14.62 11.69 -13.88
C ALA A 275 14.98 12.70 -15.00
N LYS A 276 15.82 13.70 -14.74
CA LYS A 276 16.30 14.70 -15.73
C LYS A 276 17.74 14.47 -16.19
N GLY A 277 18.44 13.46 -15.66
CA GLY A 277 19.88 13.30 -15.81
C GLY A 277 20.33 12.22 -16.80
N ALA A 278 20.04 12.37 -18.09
CA ALA A 278 20.78 11.72 -19.18
C ALA A 278 20.45 12.37 -20.54
N ALA A 279 20.84 13.62 -20.74
CA ALA A 279 20.85 14.25 -22.06
C ALA A 279 22.27 14.76 -22.35
N GLY A 280 23.08 13.90 -22.96
CA GLY A 280 24.25 14.30 -23.73
C GLY A 280 23.84 14.72 -25.15
N PRO A 281 24.65 15.52 -25.85
CA PRO A 281 24.21 16.26 -27.04
C PRO A 281 24.03 15.34 -28.25
N ALA A 282 22.98 15.62 -29.01
CA ALA A 282 22.66 14.97 -30.29
C ALA A 282 23.70 15.33 -31.36
N GLU A 283 24.23 14.31 -32.03
CA GLU A 283 24.86 14.44 -33.34
C GLU A 283 23.83 14.04 -34.42
N GLU A 284 23.60 14.97 -35.35
CA GLU A 284 22.84 14.81 -36.59
C GLU A 284 23.62 13.99 -37.61
N GLU A 285 22.91 13.25 -38.48
CA GLU A 285 23.08 13.15 -39.96
C GLU A 285 22.23 11.96 -40.53
N PRO A 286 21.93 11.89 -41.85
CA PRO A 286 20.53 11.91 -42.31
C PRO A 286 20.13 10.76 -43.28
N GLY A 287 18.81 10.63 -43.48
CA GLY A 287 18.16 10.42 -44.78
C GLY A 287 18.26 9.06 -45.50
N ALA A 288 17.13 8.37 -45.63
CA ALA A 288 16.63 7.84 -46.91
C ALA A 288 15.23 7.20 -46.77
N SER A 289 14.37 7.48 -47.72
CA SER A 289 13.10 6.80 -48.03
C SER A 289 12.97 6.78 -49.58
N PRO A 290 11.95 6.18 -50.23
CA PRO A 290 11.19 4.94 -49.99
C PRO A 290 11.05 4.07 -51.27
N SER A 291 10.42 2.88 -51.21
CA SER A 291 9.73 2.20 -52.36
C SER A 291 8.83 1.06 -51.84
N SER A 292 7.49 1.11 -51.94
CA SER A 292 6.61 0.56 -53.03
C SER A 292 6.70 -0.98 -53.16
N LEU A 293 5.66 -1.83 -53.27
CA LEU A 293 4.24 -1.76 -53.67
C LEU A 293 3.63 -3.20 -53.59
N HIS A 294 2.28 -3.32 -53.65
CA HIS A 294 1.42 -4.50 -54.00
C HIS A 294 1.28 -5.65 -52.96
N ASP A 295 0.15 -6.35 -52.78
CA ASP A 295 -1.15 -6.42 -53.46
C ASP A 295 -2.25 -6.98 -52.51
N ALA A 296 -3.51 -6.89 -52.96
CA ALA A 296 -4.77 -7.23 -52.29
C ALA A 296 -5.12 -8.73 -52.17
N GLY A 297 -6.07 -9.04 -51.29
CA GLY A 297 -6.81 -10.31 -51.27
C GLY A 297 -7.88 -10.37 -50.18
N LEU A 298 -9.15 -10.28 -50.58
CA LEU A 298 -10.34 -10.57 -49.75
C LEU A 298 -10.44 -12.07 -49.43
N ASP A 299 -10.96 -12.43 -48.25
CA ASP A 299 -12.20 -13.24 -48.15
C ASP A 299 -12.79 -13.30 -46.73
N SER A 300 -14.11 -13.46 -46.69
CA SER A 300 -15.00 -13.44 -45.50
C SER A 300 -15.17 -14.84 -44.84
N PRO A 301 -15.78 -14.96 -43.64
CA PRO A 301 -15.80 -16.19 -42.84
C PRO A 301 -17.07 -17.03 -43.05
N PRO A 302 -17.12 -18.29 -42.57
CA PRO A 302 -18.38 -19.03 -42.44
C PRO A 302 -18.89 -19.10 -40.98
N GLU A 303 -20.21 -19.09 -40.86
CA GLU A 303 -21.02 -19.18 -39.64
C GLU A 303 -21.30 -20.61 -39.16
N ALA A 304 -21.51 -20.69 -37.83
CA ALA A 304 -22.51 -21.45 -37.06
C ALA A 304 -22.61 -23.00 -37.13
N ASP A 305 -22.61 -23.61 -35.93
CA ASP A 305 -23.51 -24.71 -35.63
C ASP A 305 -24.09 -24.58 -34.21
N LEU A 306 -25.41 -24.75 -34.11
CA LEU A 306 -26.24 -24.61 -32.92
C LEU A 306 -26.60 -26.01 -32.41
N THR A 307 -26.43 -26.28 -31.12
CA THR A 307 -27.16 -27.37 -30.46
C THR A 307 -27.74 -26.93 -29.12
N LEU A 308 -29.08 -26.85 -29.14
CA LEU A 308 -30.00 -26.69 -28.01
C LEU A 308 -30.10 -28.00 -27.22
N LYS A 309 -30.09 -27.92 -25.89
CA LYS A 309 -30.68 -28.96 -25.04
C LYS A 309 -31.31 -28.35 -23.79
N ASP A 310 -32.64 -28.35 -23.80
CA ASP A 310 -33.54 -28.01 -22.69
C ASP A 310 -33.33 -28.94 -21.48
N SER A 311 -33.43 -28.38 -20.27
CA SER A 311 -33.81 -29.09 -19.05
C SER A 311 -34.43 -28.11 -18.05
N LEU A 312 -35.77 -28.12 -17.99
CA LEU A 312 -36.62 -27.43 -17.03
C LEU A 312 -36.69 -28.22 -15.71
N PHE A 313 -36.34 -27.61 -14.56
CA PHE A 313 -37.01 -27.81 -13.25
C PHE A 313 -36.68 -26.63 -12.30
N PRO A 314 -37.61 -26.19 -11.42
CA PRO A 314 -37.57 -24.89 -10.74
C PRO A 314 -36.71 -24.91 -9.47
N ALA A 315 -35.84 -23.92 -9.30
CA ALA A 315 -35.13 -23.65 -8.05
C ALA A 315 -36.00 -22.78 -7.11
N PRO A 316 -35.95 -22.98 -5.78
CA PRO A 316 -36.75 -22.21 -4.83
C PRO A 316 -36.25 -20.78 -4.76
N GLU A 317 -37.20 -19.85 -4.65
CA GLU A 317 -37.00 -18.40 -4.55
C GLU A 317 -36.02 -18.06 -3.42
N MET A 318 -34.78 -17.71 -3.77
CA MET A 318 -33.86 -17.01 -2.88
C MET A 318 -34.27 -15.54 -2.89
N GLU A 319 -34.62 -15.03 -1.71
CA GLU A 319 -34.86 -13.61 -1.44
C GLU A 319 -33.79 -12.75 -2.13
N SER A 320 -34.24 -11.84 -3.00
CA SER A 320 -33.39 -10.94 -3.76
C SER A 320 -32.69 -9.96 -2.81
N GLN A 321 -31.43 -10.26 -2.49
CA GLN A 321 -30.52 -9.33 -1.82
C GLN A 321 -30.21 -8.15 -2.75
N PRO A 322 -30.01 -6.93 -2.21
CA PRO A 322 -29.61 -5.79 -3.03
C PRO A 322 -28.31 -6.11 -3.77
N ALA A 323 -28.27 -5.82 -5.07
CA ALA A 323 -27.13 -6.09 -5.92
C ALA A 323 -25.92 -5.28 -5.43
N GLU A 324 -24.84 -5.98 -5.06
CA GLU A 324 -23.58 -5.36 -4.74
C GLU A 324 -23.02 -4.63 -5.97
N PRO A 325 -22.36 -3.47 -5.81
CA PRO A 325 -21.62 -2.86 -6.90
C PRO A 325 -20.57 -3.87 -7.39
N GLY A 326 -20.69 -4.30 -8.64
CA GLY A 326 -19.85 -5.37 -9.21
C GLY A 326 -18.35 -5.05 -9.30
N TYR A 327 -17.94 -3.83 -8.94
CA TYR A 327 -16.54 -3.40 -8.91
C TYR A 327 -15.83 -3.64 -7.57
N ILE A 328 -16.57 -3.94 -6.50
CA ILE A 328 -15.96 -4.18 -5.19
C ILE A 328 -15.32 -5.56 -5.18
N ASN A 329 -14.00 -5.61 -5.06
CA ASN A 329 -13.27 -6.85 -4.84
C ASN A 329 -12.76 -6.92 -3.40
N TYR A 330 -13.33 -7.84 -2.62
CA TYR A 330 -12.98 -8.09 -1.23
C TYR A 330 -12.65 -9.57 -1.00
N THR A 331 -11.51 -9.85 -0.36
CA THR A 331 -11.11 -11.19 0.05
C THR A 331 -10.75 -11.24 1.53
N LYS A 332 -11.08 -12.34 2.19
CA LYS A 332 -10.78 -12.59 3.61
C LYS A 332 -10.28 -14.02 3.78
N LEU A 333 -9.02 -14.14 4.21
CA LEU A 333 -8.37 -15.42 4.45
C LEU A 333 -8.02 -15.55 5.92
N ARG A 334 -8.14 -16.77 6.46
CA ARG A 334 -7.79 -17.08 7.85
C ARG A 334 -6.68 -18.12 7.87
N TYR A 335 -5.73 -17.98 8.78
CA TYR A 335 -4.58 -18.87 8.92
C TYR A 335 -4.36 -19.32 10.36
N VAL A 336 -3.90 -20.54 10.56
CA VAL A 336 -3.64 -21.12 11.89
C VAL A 336 -2.24 -21.74 11.99
N LEU A 337 -1.72 -21.81 13.21
CA LEU A 337 -0.46 -22.48 13.53
C LEU A 337 -0.76 -23.95 13.84
N GLU A 338 -0.27 -24.89 13.04
CA GLU A 338 -0.48 -26.32 13.30
C GLU A 338 0.67 -26.95 14.12
N PRO A 339 0.37 -27.89 15.03
CA PRO A 339 1.33 -28.89 15.48
C PRO A 339 1.52 -29.90 14.33
N GLY A 340 2.76 -30.20 13.96
CA GLY A 340 3.08 -30.95 12.74
C GLY A 340 2.34 -32.29 12.56
N ASP A 341 2.27 -32.71 11.29
CA ASP A 341 1.83 -34.00 10.76
C ASP A 341 0.32 -34.22 10.55
N LEU A 342 -0.30 -33.41 9.68
CA LEU A 342 -1.45 -33.89 8.86
C LEU A 342 -1.36 -33.28 7.45
N SER A 343 -0.78 -34.00 6.49
CA SER A 343 -0.87 -33.68 5.07
C SER A 343 -2.24 -34.12 4.54
N GLU A 344 -3.25 -33.27 4.66
CA GLU A 344 -4.40 -33.37 3.76
C GLU A 344 -4.05 -32.71 2.43
N PRO A 345 -4.56 -33.21 1.29
CA PRO A 345 -4.24 -32.67 -0.02
C PRO A 345 -4.59 -31.18 -0.08
N GLU A 346 -3.67 -30.40 -0.64
CA GLU A 346 -3.89 -29.01 -1.01
C GLU A 346 -5.02 -28.98 -2.05
N ASP A 347 -6.25 -28.71 -1.60
CA ASP A 347 -7.29 -28.25 -2.51
C ASP A 347 -6.79 -26.91 -3.09
N GLU A 348 -6.49 -26.86 -4.39
CA GLU A 348 -6.27 -25.62 -5.13
C GLU A 348 -7.46 -24.69 -4.87
N TYR A 349 -7.28 -23.70 -4.00
CA TYR A 349 -8.21 -22.59 -3.93
C TYR A 349 -8.02 -21.81 -5.22
N GLU A 350 -9.02 -21.87 -6.11
CA GLU A 350 -9.03 -21.03 -7.30
C GLU A 350 -8.98 -19.55 -6.86
N ASP A 351 -7.87 -18.92 -7.25
CA ASP A 351 -7.27 -17.69 -6.74
C ASP A 351 -7.81 -16.43 -7.46
N ASP A 352 -8.87 -16.57 -8.26
CA ASP A 352 -9.28 -15.58 -9.27
C ASP A 352 -9.71 -14.22 -8.70
N LYS A 353 -9.95 -14.13 -7.38
CA LYS A 353 -10.34 -12.88 -6.71
C LYS A 353 -9.20 -12.21 -5.94
N ILE A 354 -8.11 -12.91 -5.69
CA ILE A 354 -7.01 -12.40 -4.85
C ILE A 354 -6.19 -11.41 -5.68
N SER A 355 -6.20 -10.14 -5.26
CA SER A 355 -5.50 -9.08 -6.00
C SER A 355 -3.99 -9.12 -5.78
N LEU A 356 -3.56 -9.49 -4.57
CA LEU A 356 -2.16 -9.65 -4.22
C LEU A 356 -1.93 -11.04 -3.61
N PRO A 357 -0.98 -11.84 -4.12
CA PRO A 357 -0.62 -13.11 -3.52
C PRO A 357 0.12 -12.88 -2.19
N PHE A 358 -0.17 -13.73 -1.20
CA PHE A 358 0.46 -13.67 0.12
C PHE A 358 1.00 -15.04 0.53
N VAL A 359 2.20 -15.02 1.11
CA VAL A 359 2.78 -16.16 1.81
C VAL A 359 2.80 -15.85 3.30
N VAL A 360 2.15 -16.69 4.10
CA VAL A 360 2.04 -16.51 5.56
C VAL A 360 2.83 -17.61 6.26
N THR A 361 3.82 -17.22 7.06
CA THR A 361 4.76 -18.15 7.71
C THR A 361 4.88 -17.91 9.21
N ASP A 362 5.41 -18.89 9.94
CA ASP A 362 5.92 -18.69 11.30
C ASP A 362 7.34 -18.08 11.26
N LEU A 363 7.93 -17.76 12.42
CA LEU A 363 9.30 -17.21 12.44
C LEU A 363 10.38 -18.18 11.94
N ARG A 364 10.04 -19.46 11.73
CA ARG A 364 10.94 -20.48 11.18
C ARG A 364 10.81 -20.59 9.65
N GLY A 365 9.89 -19.83 9.04
CA GLY A 365 9.59 -19.90 7.61
C GLY A 365 8.65 -21.05 7.23
N ARG A 366 7.97 -21.70 8.18
CA ARG A 366 6.97 -22.74 7.87
C ARG A 366 5.65 -22.08 7.52
N ASN A 367 5.06 -22.48 6.40
CA ASN A 367 3.75 -21.98 5.97
C ASN A 367 2.66 -22.27 7.02
N LEU A 368 1.84 -21.27 7.30
CA LEU A 368 0.63 -21.46 8.10
C LEU A 368 -0.46 -22.07 7.22
N LYS A 369 -1.35 -22.84 7.84
CA LYS A 369 -2.44 -23.47 7.10
C LYS A 369 -3.63 -22.54 6.95
N PRO A 370 -4.20 -22.44 5.74
CA PRO A 370 -5.46 -21.73 5.54
C PRO A 370 -6.60 -22.47 6.25
N LEU A 371 -7.44 -21.72 6.96
CA LEU A 371 -8.63 -22.22 7.63
C LEU A 371 -9.85 -22.01 6.72
N LYS A 372 -10.57 -23.09 6.39
CA LYS A 372 -11.84 -23.04 5.65
C LYS A 372 -12.83 -22.12 6.39
N GLU A 373 -13.51 -21.20 5.71
CA GLU A 373 -14.39 -20.17 6.32
C GLU A 373 -15.45 -20.71 7.30
N ARG A 374 -15.88 -21.97 7.11
CA ARG A 374 -16.91 -22.64 7.93
C ARG A 374 -16.36 -23.44 9.11
N ALA A 375 -15.04 -23.52 9.28
CA ALA A 375 -14.43 -24.27 10.36
C ALA A 375 -14.44 -23.46 11.67
N VAL A 376 -15.08 -24.00 12.70
CA VAL A 376 -15.03 -23.44 14.07
C VAL A 376 -13.67 -23.81 14.66
N PHE A 377 -12.82 -22.82 14.88
CA PHE A 377 -11.48 -23.02 15.44
C PHE A 377 -11.40 -22.44 16.85
N GLN A 378 -11.04 -23.26 17.84
CA GLN A 378 -11.03 -22.89 19.26
C GLN A 378 -9.70 -22.22 19.73
N GLY A 379 -8.77 -21.92 18.82
CA GLY A 379 -7.45 -21.35 19.13
C GLY A 379 -7.21 -19.92 18.60
N GLN A 380 -5.93 -19.54 18.48
CA GLN A 380 -5.54 -18.28 17.81
C GLN A 380 -5.51 -18.45 16.29
N TYR A 381 -6.09 -17.51 15.56
CA TYR A 381 -6.03 -17.46 14.10
C TYR A 381 -5.64 -16.07 13.61
N LEU A 382 -4.92 -16.01 12.50
CA LEU A 382 -4.56 -14.81 11.77
C LEU A 382 -5.63 -14.57 10.71
N THR A 383 -6.04 -13.32 10.52
CA THR A 383 -6.92 -12.89 9.43
C THR A 383 -6.16 -11.93 8.53
N VAL A 384 -6.25 -12.17 7.23
CA VAL A 384 -5.74 -11.30 6.17
C VAL A 384 -6.92 -10.87 5.33
N GLU A 385 -7.17 -9.56 5.27
CA GLU A 385 -8.24 -8.96 4.47
C GLU A 385 -7.63 -8.13 3.34
N GLN A 386 -8.19 -8.22 2.14
CA GLN A 386 -7.87 -7.32 1.03
C GLN A 386 -9.15 -6.68 0.52
N LEU A 387 -9.11 -5.37 0.32
CA LEU A 387 -10.13 -4.62 -0.40
C LEU A 387 -9.44 -3.86 -1.54
N THR A 388 -9.91 -4.03 -2.76
CA THR A 388 -9.25 -3.49 -3.96
C THR A 388 -10.13 -2.47 -4.66
N LEU A 389 -9.55 -1.32 -4.98
CA LEU A 389 -10.15 -0.28 -5.81
C LEU A 389 -9.44 -0.22 -7.16
N ASP A 390 -10.13 -0.60 -8.23
CA ASP A 390 -9.63 -0.56 -9.59
C ASP A 390 -9.62 0.87 -10.14
N PHE A 391 -8.45 1.36 -10.58
CA PHE A 391 -8.33 2.76 -10.99
C PHE A 391 -9.04 3.06 -12.29
N GLU A 392 -9.03 2.15 -13.26
CA GLU A 392 -9.66 2.37 -14.55
C GLU A 392 -11.18 2.43 -14.44
N TYR A 393 -11.77 1.56 -13.60
CA TYR A 393 -13.18 1.60 -13.26
C TYR A 393 -13.54 2.95 -12.65
N VAL A 394 -12.79 3.41 -11.64
CA VAL A 394 -13.04 4.70 -10.98
C VAL A 394 -12.93 5.86 -11.97
N ILE A 395 -11.86 5.91 -12.76
CA ILE A 395 -11.64 6.98 -13.75
C ILE A 395 -12.82 7.02 -14.74
N ASN A 396 -13.23 5.88 -15.28
CA ASN A 396 -14.33 5.81 -16.24
C ASN A 396 -15.68 6.22 -15.61
N GLU A 397 -15.99 5.78 -14.39
CA GLU A 397 -17.23 6.15 -13.70
C GLU A 397 -17.28 7.65 -13.38
N VAL A 398 -16.19 8.22 -12.86
CA VAL A 398 -16.11 9.65 -12.53
C VAL A 398 -16.25 10.50 -13.80
N ILE A 399 -15.57 10.13 -14.89
CA ILE A 399 -15.68 10.85 -16.15
C ILE A 399 -17.10 10.75 -16.71
N ARG A 400 -17.71 9.56 -16.69
CA ARG A 400 -19.05 9.34 -17.27
C ARG A 400 -20.14 10.09 -16.50
N ASN A 401 -20.07 10.09 -15.17
CA ASN A 401 -21.17 10.56 -14.33
C ASN A 401 -20.99 12.02 -13.86
N ASP A 402 -19.76 12.46 -13.62
CA ASP A 402 -19.50 13.72 -12.90
C ASP A 402 -18.72 14.77 -13.72
N ALA A 403 -17.94 14.37 -14.73
CA ALA A 403 -17.14 15.32 -15.50
C ALA A 403 -17.99 16.16 -16.49
N SER A 404 -17.87 17.48 -16.42
CA SER A 404 -18.56 18.42 -17.32
C SER A 404 -18.12 18.29 -18.78
N TRP A 405 -16.89 17.84 -19.01
CA TRP A 405 -16.26 17.62 -20.31
C TRP A 405 -16.38 16.17 -20.81
N SER A 406 -17.19 15.32 -20.16
CA SER A 406 -17.37 13.90 -20.49
C SER A 406 -17.73 13.62 -21.95
N LYS A 407 -18.49 14.51 -22.58
CA LYS A 407 -18.88 14.38 -24.01
C LYS A 407 -17.71 14.57 -24.98
N GLN A 408 -16.62 15.20 -24.54
CA GLN A 408 -15.40 15.43 -25.33
C GLN A 408 -14.34 14.36 -25.07
N PHE A 409 -14.56 13.51 -24.06
CA PHE A 409 -13.64 12.45 -23.67
C PHE A 409 -13.61 11.32 -24.71
N CYS A 410 -12.42 10.92 -25.12
CA CYS A 410 -12.23 9.79 -26.02
C CYS A 410 -11.71 8.55 -25.28
N SER A 411 -10.59 8.69 -24.57
CA SER A 411 -9.92 7.63 -23.82
C SER A 411 -8.95 8.26 -22.81
N PHE A 412 -8.29 7.47 -21.97
CA PHE A 412 -7.10 7.92 -21.26
C PHE A 412 -5.87 7.11 -21.65
N SER A 413 -4.68 7.71 -21.56
CA SER A 413 -3.42 7.02 -21.91
C SER A 413 -2.68 6.48 -20.70
N ASP A 414 -2.63 7.25 -19.62
CA ASP A 414 -1.90 6.95 -18.40
C ASP A 414 -2.54 7.64 -17.20
N TYR A 415 -2.20 7.21 -15.98
CA TYR A 415 -2.64 7.84 -14.74
C TYR A 415 -1.59 7.68 -13.63
N ASP A 416 -1.56 8.63 -12.70
CA ASP A 416 -0.71 8.58 -11.50
C ASP A 416 -1.57 8.89 -10.26
N ILE A 417 -1.52 7.99 -9.28
CA ILE A 417 -2.40 8.03 -8.11
C ILE A 417 -1.60 8.40 -6.87
N VAL A 418 -2.04 9.46 -6.16
CA VAL A 418 -1.39 9.97 -4.96
C VAL A 418 -2.39 10.04 -3.81
N ILE A 419 -2.01 9.48 -2.66
CA ILE A 419 -2.82 9.56 -1.45
C ILE A 419 -2.64 10.95 -0.85
N LEU A 420 -3.74 11.69 -0.65
CA LEU A 420 -3.70 13.02 -0.05
C LEU A 420 -3.94 12.99 1.47
N GLU A 421 -4.87 12.15 1.92
CA GLU A 421 -5.25 12.06 3.33
C GLU A 421 -5.88 10.70 3.64
N VAL A 422 -5.63 10.19 4.85
CA VAL A 422 -6.27 8.98 5.38
C VAL A 422 -6.87 9.32 6.74
N GLY A 423 -8.20 9.42 6.79
CA GLY A 423 -8.96 9.73 8.01
C GLY A 423 -9.45 8.50 8.76
N ASN A 424 -10.14 8.73 9.89
CA ASN A 424 -10.89 7.69 10.59
C ASN A 424 -12.24 7.34 9.90
N GLU A 425 -12.68 8.17 8.95
CA GLU A 425 -13.78 7.95 7.98
C GLU A 425 -13.25 8.33 6.57
N PRO A 426 -13.99 8.08 5.46
CA PRO A 426 -13.48 7.59 4.16
C PRO A 426 -12.20 8.29 3.68
N GLY A 427 -11.20 7.49 3.31
CA GLY A 427 -9.89 7.97 2.87
C GLY A 427 -9.98 8.71 1.54
N CYS A 428 -9.32 9.87 1.40
CA CYS A 428 -9.36 10.64 0.16
C CYS A 428 -8.13 10.30 -0.71
N VAL A 429 -8.38 9.80 -1.91
CA VAL A 429 -7.39 9.49 -2.95
C VAL A 429 -7.55 10.51 -4.09
N GLU A 430 -6.47 11.20 -4.47
CA GLU A 430 -6.46 12.00 -5.70
C GLU A 430 -5.89 11.15 -6.84
N LEU A 431 -6.68 11.03 -7.89
CA LEU A 431 -6.34 10.40 -9.16
C LEU A 431 -6.01 11.49 -10.18
N GLN A 432 -5.07 11.27 -11.09
CA GLN A 432 -4.90 12.17 -12.24
C GLN A 432 -4.95 11.37 -13.55
N PRO A 433 -6.11 11.27 -14.22
CA PRO A 433 -6.20 10.66 -15.54
C PRO A 433 -5.71 11.61 -16.64
N TRP A 434 -5.06 11.05 -17.64
CA TRP A 434 -4.64 11.73 -18.85
C TRP A 434 -5.66 11.52 -19.97
N SER A 435 -6.22 12.55 -20.61
CA SER A 435 -7.24 12.36 -21.66
C SER A 435 -6.85 13.07 -22.95
N PRO A 436 -7.03 12.47 -24.14
CA PRO A 436 -7.24 13.25 -25.34
C PRO A 436 -8.68 13.80 -25.37
N ALA A 437 -8.87 15.06 -25.75
CA ALA A 437 -10.18 15.63 -26.05
C ALA A 437 -10.18 16.23 -27.46
N SER A 438 -11.32 16.15 -28.15
CA SER A 438 -11.52 16.77 -29.46
C SER A 438 -11.89 18.24 -29.33
N ALA A 439 -11.33 19.09 -30.18
CA ALA A 439 -11.68 20.50 -30.28
C ALA A 439 -12.60 20.74 -31.49
N GLU A 440 -13.74 21.41 -31.27
CA GLU A 440 -14.42 22.10 -32.37
C GLU A 440 -13.73 23.45 -32.64
N GLU A 441 -13.11 23.49 -33.81
CA GLU A 441 -12.78 24.61 -34.71
C GLU A 441 -11.28 24.68 -35.07
N GLY A 442 -11.00 24.25 -36.31
CA GLY A 442 -9.83 24.64 -37.08
C GLY A 442 -8.87 23.52 -37.47
N GLU A 443 -8.71 22.48 -36.64
CA GLU A 443 -7.82 21.33 -36.89
C GLU A 443 -8.49 20.04 -36.37
N PRO A 444 -8.73 19.01 -37.21
CA PRO A 444 -9.67 17.91 -36.91
C PRO A 444 -9.06 16.78 -36.06
N GLY A 445 -8.00 17.06 -35.29
CA GLY A 445 -7.29 16.05 -34.51
C GLY A 445 -7.70 16.05 -33.04
N PRO A 446 -7.94 14.89 -32.40
CA PRO A 446 -7.99 14.82 -30.94
C PRO A 446 -6.67 15.33 -30.37
N LYS A 447 -6.74 16.24 -29.41
CA LYS A 447 -5.59 16.83 -28.72
C LYS A 447 -5.40 16.18 -27.37
N THR A 448 -4.21 16.26 -26.80
CA THR A 448 -3.90 15.62 -25.53
C THR A 448 -3.93 16.60 -24.35
N TYR A 449 -4.54 16.18 -23.25
CA TYR A 449 -4.77 16.98 -22.05
C TYR A 449 -4.40 16.22 -20.78
N HIS A 450 -4.13 16.96 -19.72
CA HIS A 450 -4.06 16.44 -18.36
C HIS A 450 -5.12 17.09 -17.47
N THR A 451 -5.65 16.34 -16.49
CA THR A 451 -6.64 16.80 -15.50
C THR A 451 -6.55 15.94 -14.24
N SER A 452 -6.96 16.43 -13.07
CA SER A 452 -7.04 15.62 -11.84
C SER A 452 -8.47 15.34 -11.39
N LEU A 453 -8.70 14.14 -10.85
CA LEU A 453 -9.93 13.67 -10.24
C LEU A 453 -9.68 13.36 -8.76
N LYS A 454 -10.41 13.98 -7.86
CA LYS A 454 -10.33 13.69 -6.42
C LYS A 454 -11.48 12.77 -6.04
N VAL A 455 -11.18 11.69 -5.35
CA VAL A 455 -12.12 10.65 -4.96
C VAL A 455 -11.95 10.33 -3.48
N ALA A 456 -13.02 10.05 -2.75
CA ALA A 456 -12.94 9.49 -1.40
C ALA A 456 -13.42 8.04 -1.42
N TRP A 457 -12.62 7.13 -0.88
CA TRP A 457 -12.87 5.70 -0.81
C TRP A 457 -13.12 5.28 0.63
N ASP A 458 -14.32 4.75 0.88
CA ASP A 458 -14.69 4.20 2.17
C ASP A 458 -14.25 2.74 2.27
N LEU A 459 -13.32 2.48 3.19
CA LEU A 459 -12.84 1.12 3.44
C LEU A 459 -13.91 0.23 4.08
N THR A 460 -14.95 0.81 4.70
CA THR A 460 -16.05 0.09 5.38
C THR A 460 -17.09 -0.40 4.39
N THR A 461 -17.52 0.47 3.48
CA THR A 461 -18.55 0.13 2.49
C THR A 461 -17.97 -0.29 1.14
N GLY A 462 -16.67 -0.08 0.91
CA GLY A 462 -16.01 -0.31 -0.38
C GLY A 462 -16.38 0.72 -1.46
N ILE A 463 -17.30 1.64 -1.18
CA ILE A 463 -17.80 2.63 -2.13
C ILE A 463 -16.82 3.78 -2.23
N PHE A 464 -16.66 4.32 -3.45
CA PHE A 464 -15.97 5.58 -3.67
C PHE A 464 -16.95 6.69 -4.06
N VAL A 465 -16.61 7.93 -3.76
CA VAL A 465 -17.38 9.13 -4.10
C VAL A 465 -16.48 10.20 -4.70
N THR A 466 -16.96 10.90 -5.72
CA THR A 466 -16.24 12.01 -6.34
C THR A 466 -16.24 13.23 -5.42
N VAL A 467 -15.05 13.77 -5.15
CA VAL A 467 -14.82 14.94 -4.29
C VAL A 467 -14.52 16.19 -5.12
N GLY A 468 -13.88 16.03 -6.28
CA GLY A 468 -13.55 17.15 -7.15
C GLY A 468 -13.03 16.71 -8.51
N ILE A 469 -13.25 17.54 -9.52
CA ILE A 469 -12.81 17.30 -10.90
C ILE A 469 -12.10 18.55 -11.39
N GLY A 470 -10.92 18.36 -11.96
CA GLY A 470 -10.12 19.42 -12.58
C GLY A 470 -10.55 19.72 -14.01
N ASP A 471 -10.19 20.93 -14.44
CA ASP A 471 -10.33 21.34 -15.84
C ASP A 471 -9.29 20.64 -16.74
N LEU A 472 -9.63 20.47 -18.02
CA LEU A 472 -8.71 19.94 -19.01
C LEU A 472 -7.64 20.97 -19.37
N THR A 473 -6.37 20.62 -19.17
CA THR A 473 -5.22 21.46 -19.55
C THR A 473 -4.43 20.84 -20.69
N GLU A 474 -4.36 21.53 -21.84
CA GLU A 474 -3.72 21.02 -23.07
C GLU A 474 -2.21 20.84 -22.89
N VAL A 475 -1.69 19.71 -23.34
CA VAL A 475 -0.26 19.39 -23.21
C VAL A 475 0.47 19.81 -24.47
N LYS A 476 1.23 20.92 -24.37
CA LYS A 476 1.93 21.52 -25.51
C LYS A 476 3.43 21.28 -25.43
N GLY A 477 3.90 20.18 -26.04
CA GLY A 477 5.33 19.87 -26.15
C GLY A 477 6.04 19.56 -24.82
N GLN A 478 5.28 19.34 -23.74
CA GLN A 478 5.84 18.89 -22.46
C GLN A 478 6.11 17.38 -22.53
N THR A 479 7.20 16.92 -21.91
CA THR A 479 7.45 15.49 -21.74
C THR A 479 6.51 14.91 -20.67
N SER A 480 6.15 13.62 -20.79
CA SER A 480 5.34 12.90 -19.79
C SER A 480 5.90 13.08 -18.38
N GLY A 481 7.22 12.91 -18.20
CA GLY A 481 7.89 13.13 -16.92
C GLY A 481 7.74 14.56 -16.36
N SER A 482 7.69 15.59 -17.21
CA SER A 482 7.44 16.96 -16.76
C SER A 482 6.00 17.16 -16.26
N VAL A 483 5.02 16.53 -16.93
CA VAL A 483 3.62 16.56 -16.50
C VAL A 483 3.46 15.88 -15.15
N TRP A 484 3.99 14.66 -14.99
CA TRP A 484 3.93 13.92 -13.72
C TRP A 484 4.68 14.64 -12.59
N SER A 485 5.83 15.25 -12.88
CA SER A 485 6.57 16.03 -11.89
C SER A 485 5.77 17.25 -11.41
N SER A 486 5.11 17.95 -12.33
CA SER A 486 4.26 19.10 -11.99
C SER A 486 3.03 18.68 -11.18
N TYR A 487 2.38 17.57 -11.55
CA TYR A 487 1.27 16.99 -10.81
C TYR A 487 1.65 16.62 -9.37
N ARG A 488 2.74 15.85 -9.20
CA ARG A 488 3.21 15.44 -7.87
C ARG A 488 3.57 16.64 -7.00
N LYS A 489 4.13 17.69 -7.60
CA LYS A 489 4.39 18.95 -6.89
C LYS A 489 3.09 19.61 -6.40
N SER A 490 2.04 19.65 -7.23
CA SER A 490 0.71 20.14 -6.84
C SER A 490 0.11 19.33 -5.67
N CYS A 491 0.28 18.00 -5.70
CA CYS A 491 -0.16 17.12 -4.59
C CYS A 491 0.58 17.46 -3.29
N VAL A 492 1.91 17.63 -3.36
CA VAL A 492 2.73 18.01 -2.20
C VAL A 492 2.33 19.37 -1.66
N ASP A 493 2.12 20.36 -2.54
CA ASP A 493 1.67 21.70 -2.16
C ASP A 493 0.30 21.64 -1.47
N THR A 494 -0.60 20.78 -1.94
CA THR A 494 -1.90 20.52 -1.31
C THR A 494 -1.73 19.90 0.08
N VAL A 495 -0.98 18.80 0.21
CA VAL A 495 -0.73 18.14 1.50
C VAL A 495 -0.10 19.12 2.49
N MET A 496 0.90 19.89 2.07
CA MET A 496 1.59 20.87 2.93
C MET A 496 0.68 22.03 3.34
N LYS A 497 -0.23 22.47 2.47
CA LYS A 497 -1.21 23.51 2.77
C LYS A 497 -2.20 23.09 3.85
N TRP A 498 -2.56 21.82 3.90
CA TRP A 498 -3.56 21.27 4.83
C TRP A 498 -2.96 20.47 6.00
N LEU A 499 -1.63 20.49 6.15
CA LEU A 499 -0.94 19.69 7.17
C LEU A 499 -1.26 20.20 8.59
N VAL A 500 -1.89 19.32 9.38
CA VAL A 500 -2.14 19.55 10.82
C VAL A 500 -1.15 18.71 11.65
N PRO A 501 -0.41 19.29 12.60
CA PRO A 501 0.49 18.54 13.47
C PRO A 501 -0.24 17.43 14.24
N GLU A 502 0.29 16.22 14.17
CA GLU A 502 -0.24 15.06 14.90
C GLU A 502 0.43 14.91 16.28
N SER A 503 -0.25 14.24 17.21
CA SER A 503 0.32 13.91 18.54
C SER A 503 1.55 13.01 18.41
N SER A 504 2.54 13.16 19.29
CA SER A 504 3.78 12.35 19.29
C SER A 504 3.53 10.84 19.42
N GLY A 505 2.38 10.40 19.93
CA GLY A 505 2.04 8.98 19.99
C GLY A 505 1.54 8.39 18.68
N ARG A 506 1.04 9.20 17.73
CA ARG A 506 0.28 8.72 16.54
C ARG A 506 1.03 8.76 15.22
N TYR A 507 2.30 9.16 15.21
CA TYR A 507 3.08 9.15 13.96
C TYR A 507 3.41 7.71 13.52
N VAL A 508 3.47 7.50 12.20
CA VAL A 508 4.10 6.31 11.60
C VAL A 508 5.61 6.43 11.77
N ASN A 509 6.24 5.52 12.53
CA ASN A 509 7.69 5.51 12.63
C ASN A 509 8.27 4.93 11.34
N ARG A 510 9.24 5.60 10.73
CA ARG A 510 9.89 5.18 9.49
C ARG A 510 11.39 5.16 9.72
N MET A 511 12.00 4.00 9.58
CA MET A 511 13.42 3.78 9.78
C MET A 511 14.06 3.32 8.45
N THR A 512 15.09 4.05 8.01
CA THR A 512 15.86 3.74 6.80
C THR A 512 17.32 4.08 7.02
N ASN A 513 18.23 3.27 6.49
CA ASN A 513 19.64 3.58 6.43
C ASN A 513 20.19 3.11 5.08
N GLU A 514 20.57 4.06 4.24
CA GLU A 514 20.92 3.82 2.85
C GLU A 514 22.44 3.63 2.66
N ALA A 515 23.12 3.10 3.68
CA ALA A 515 24.57 2.92 3.70
C ALA A 515 25.10 2.16 2.46
N LEU A 516 24.37 1.12 2.02
CA LEU A 516 24.71 0.32 0.84
C LEU A 516 24.62 1.11 -0.48
N HIS A 517 23.68 2.05 -0.56
CA HIS A 517 23.34 2.75 -1.82
C HIS A 517 24.06 4.08 -1.99
N LYS A 518 24.21 4.83 -0.89
CA LYS A 518 24.82 6.16 -0.89
C LYS A 518 26.28 6.16 -0.45
N GLY A 519 26.80 5.02 0.01
CA GLY A 519 28.14 4.90 0.60
C GLY A 519 28.32 5.71 1.89
N CYS A 520 27.23 6.22 2.47
CA CYS A 520 27.21 7.02 3.69
C CYS A 520 26.13 6.45 4.63
N SER A 521 26.52 6.04 5.82
CA SER A 521 25.60 5.61 6.87
C SER A 521 24.98 6.82 7.59
N LEU A 522 23.90 6.57 8.34
CA LEU A 522 23.40 7.50 9.35
C LEU A 522 24.50 7.88 10.34
N LYS A 523 24.42 9.10 10.88
CA LYS A 523 25.36 9.57 11.93
C LYS A 523 24.87 9.28 13.34
N VAL A 524 23.56 9.31 13.53
CA VAL A 524 22.91 9.20 14.84
C VAL A 524 21.59 8.45 14.69
N LEU A 525 21.30 7.55 15.63
CA LEU A 525 19.97 7.01 15.88
C LEU A 525 19.42 7.69 17.13
N ALA A 526 18.29 8.39 17.01
CA ALA A 526 17.73 9.18 18.09
C ALA A 526 16.38 8.62 18.57
N ASP A 527 16.27 8.42 19.88
CA ASP A 527 15.00 8.33 20.60
C ASP A 527 14.70 9.70 21.18
N ASN A 528 13.80 10.43 20.51
CA ASN A 528 13.45 11.81 20.89
C ASN A 528 12.60 11.88 22.16
N GLU A 529 11.82 10.84 22.48
CA GLU A 529 10.98 10.84 23.67
C GLU A 529 11.81 10.63 24.95
N ARG A 530 12.89 9.87 24.84
CA ARG A 530 13.83 9.60 25.94
C ARG A 530 15.15 10.34 25.84
N TYR A 531 15.26 11.30 24.91
CA TYR A 531 16.46 12.12 24.71
C TYR A 531 17.75 11.29 24.63
N THR A 532 17.68 10.13 23.98
CA THR A 532 18.78 9.15 23.94
C THR A 532 19.29 8.97 22.52
N TRP A 533 20.59 9.12 22.32
CA TRP A 533 21.23 9.04 21.01
C TRP A 533 22.29 7.93 20.98
N ILE A 534 22.28 7.14 19.90
CA ILE A 534 23.37 6.23 19.53
C ILE A 534 24.15 6.88 18.40
N VAL A 535 25.45 7.11 18.59
CA VAL A 535 26.35 7.64 17.57
C VAL A 535 26.93 6.47 16.78
N LEU A 536 26.88 6.56 15.45
CA LEU A 536 27.29 5.50 14.50
C LEU A 536 28.68 5.74 13.90
#